data_AF-A0A5B7H0Y7-F1
#
_entry.id   AF-A0A5B7H0Y7-F1
#
_cell.length_a   1.000
_cell.length_b   1.000
_cell.length_c   1.000
_cell.angle_alpha   90.00
_cell.angle_beta   90.00
_cell.angle_gamma   90.00
#
_symmetry.space_group_name_H-M   'P 1'
#
loop_
_entity.id
_entity.type
_entity.pdbx_description
1 polymer ?
#
loop_
_entity_poly.entity_id
_entity_poly.type
_entity_poly.pdbx_seq_one_letter_code
_entity_poly.pdbx_strand_id
1 'polypeptide(L)'
;MEWFPFIDYKRSTPEGGAVVTPRDSLDYRMLKDISKRLNFTYVMRAPWDNQWGTSTDSGNWTGVVGTLQYQKADFSMMLSYMPTRLPVVQYSRIYASEPLVMVTSKPRPLSQSFALVRPFSGR
;
A
#
# COMPACT_ATOMS: atom_id res chain seq x y z
N MET A 1 1.71 5.65 5.85
CA MET A 1 1.18 4.32 5.50
C MET A 1 2.37 3.42 5.23
N GLU A 2 2.61 2.52 6.16
CA GLU A 2 3.55 1.42 5.98
C GLU A 2 2.77 0.27 5.35
N TRP A 3 3.34 -0.36 4.32
CA TRP A 3 2.73 -1.49 3.61
C TRP A 3 3.82 -2.47 3.24
N PHE A 4 4.31 -3.19 4.24
CA PHE A 4 5.34 -4.20 4.05
C PHE A 4 4.80 -5.37 3.20
N PRO A 5 5.55 -5.90 2.22
CA PRO A 5 6.97 -5.66 1.93
C PRO A 5 7.28 -4.55 0.92
N PHE A 6 6.27 -3.83 0.42
CA PHE A 6 6.43 -2.83 -0.64
C PHE A 6 7.10 -1.56 -0.14
N ILE A 7 6.53 -0.93 0.89
CA ILE A 7 7.03 0.32 1.45
C ILE A 7 7.11 0.26 2.99
N ASP A 8 8.29 0.61 3.51
CA ASP A 8 8.55 0.76 4.94
C ASP A 8 9.44 2.00 5.16
N TYR A 9 9.14 2.78 6.20
CA TYR A 9 9.88 3.99 6.53
C TYR A 9 9.64 4.42 7.97
N LYS A 10 10.61 5.14 8.55
CA LYS A 10 10.45 5.81 9.83
C LYS A 10 10.03 7.26 9.60
N ARG A 11 8.98 7.70 10.30
CA ARG A 11 8.57 9.12 10.31
C ARG A 11 9.46 9.94 11.23
N SER A 12 9.82 11.14 10.79
CA SER A 12 10.51 12.14 11.61
C SER A 12 9.53 12.86 12.55
N THR A 13 8.36 13.24 12.03
CA THR A 13 7.25 13.83 12.79
C THR A 13 5.92 13.09 12.51
N PRO A 14 4.92 13.18 13.39
CA PRO A 14 3.61 12.54 13.19
C PRO A 14 2.76 13.19 12.09
N GLU A 15 3.09 14.44 11.73
CA GLU A 15 2.35 15.25 10.78
C GLU A 15 2.42 14.69 9.35
N GLY A 16 1.34 14.86 8.59
CA GLY A 16 1.34 14.47 7.18
C GLY A 16 2.19 15.42 6.34
N GLY A 17 2.76 14.91 5.24
CA GLY A 17 3.70 15.68 4.42
C GLY A 17 5.12 15.73 4.99
N ALA A 18 5.34 15.19 6.18
CA ALA A 18 6.66 15.07 6.79
C ALA A 18 7.62 14.27 5.92
N VAL A 19 8.89 14.68 5.95
CA VAL A 19 9.99 13.92 5.35
C VAL A 19 10.17 12.63 6.13
N VAL A 20 10.28 11.51 5.41
CA VAL A 20 10.43 10.19 6.00
C VAL A 20 11.79 9.60 5.69
N THR A 21 12.33 8.83 6.62
CA THR A 21 13.57 8.08 6.41
C THR A 21 13.20 6.68 5.93
N PRO A 22 13.51 6.31 4.67
CA PRO A 22 13.17 5.00 4.16
C PRO A 22 13.87 3.89 4.94
N ARG A 23 13.17 2.77 5.11
CA ARG A 23 13.75 1.49 5.52
C ARG A 23 13.87 0.60 4.28
N ASP A 24 14.54 -0.54 4.46
CA ASP A 24 14.71 -1.49 3.37
C ASP A 24 13.37 -2.13 2.99
N SER A 25 12.93 -1.90 1.76
CA SER A 25 11.68 -2.40 1.19
C SER A 25 11.81 -2.55 -0.33
N LEU A 26 10.87 -3.24 -0.98
CA LEU A 26 10.91 -3.45 -2.44
C LEU A 26 10.99 -2.11 -3.19
N ASP A 27 10.07 -1.20 -2.88
CA ASP A 27 9.96 0.09 -3.57
C ASP A 27 11.18 0.97 -3.31
N TYR A 28 11.73 0.95 -2.09
CA TYR A 28 12.93 1.73 -1.79
C TYR A 28 14.14 1.25 -2.60
N ARG A 29 14.32 -0.07 -2.74
CA ARG A 29 15.39 -0.64 -3.59
C ARG A 29 15.22 -0.22 -5.05
N MET A 30 13.99 -0.30 -5.58
CA MET A 30 13.68 0.17 -6.94
C MET A 30 13.96 1.66 -7.10
N LEU A 31 13.48 2.51 -6.19
CA LEU A 31 13.70 3.95 -6.22
C LEU A 31 15.19 4.30 -6.21
N LYS A 32 15.98 3.64 -5.36
CA LYS A 32 17.43 3.84 -5.25
C LYS A 32 18.16 3.47 -6.55
N ASP A 33 17.76 2.40 -7.22
CA ASP A 33 18.40 1.99 -8.48
C ASP A 33 17.96 2.89 -9.65
N ILE A 34 16.69 3.28 -9.69
CA ILE A 34 16.16 4.24 -10.67
C ILE A 34 16.85 5.60 -10.52
N SER A 35 17.02 6.09 -9.28
CA SER A 35 17.67 7.39 -9.01
C SER A 35 19.13 7.40 -9.44
N LYS A 36 19.86 6.30 -9.23
CA LYS A 36 21.24 6.14 -9.71
C LYS A 36 21.31 6.10 -11.22
N ARG A 37 20.42 5.35 -11.87
CA ARG A 37 20.45 5.14 -13.32
C ARG A 37 20.02 6.37 -14.11
N LEU A 38 19.08 7.14 -13.57
CA LEU A 38 18.56 8.38 -14.19
C LEU A 38 19.20 9.64 -13.61
N ASN A 39 20.14 9.50 -12.67
CA ASN A 39 20.89 10.59 -12.04
C ASN A 39 20.03 11.71 -11.44
N PHE A 40 19.06 11.35 -10.59
CA PHE A 40 18.28 12.32 -9.83
C PHE A 40 18.39 12.10 -8.32
N THR A 41 18.14 13.16 -7.57
CA THR A 41 17.97 13.14 -6.13
C THR A 41 16.48 13.13 -5.77
N TYR A 42 16.13 12.56 -4.63
CA TYR A 42 14.74 12.49 -4.19
C TYR A 42 14.61 12.79 -2.69
N VAL A 43 13.43 13.22 -2.29
CA VAL A 43 13.01 13.33 -0.89
C VAL A 43 11.74 12.51 -0.72
N MET A 44 11.73 11.54 0.18
CA MET A 44 10.54 10.76 0.47
C MET A 44 9.67 11.48 1.51
N ARG A 45 8.36 11.54 1.26
CA ARG A 45 7.38 12.15 2.15
C ARG A 45 6.18 11.22 2.32
N ALA A 46 5.56 11.27 3.50
CA ALA A 46 4.25 10.66 3.69
C ALA A 46 3.15 11.57 3.12
N PRO A 47 2.02 11.02 2.62
CA PRO A 47 0.89 11.85 2.18
C PRO A 47 0.33 12.68 3.35
N TRP A 48 -0.25 13.84 3.04
CA TRP A 48 -0.66 14.85 4.03
C TRP A 48 -1.75 14.41 5.00
N ASP A 49 -2.60 13.49 4.58
CA ASP A 49 -3.69 12.92 5.39
C ASP A 49 -3.44 11.44 5.73
N ASN A 50 -2.27 10.91 5.34
CA ASN A 50 -1.92 9.50 5.48
C ASN A 50 -2.88 8.51 4.78
N GLN A 51 -3.64 8.95 3.78
CA GLN A 51 -4.58 8.12 3.03
C GLN A 51 -4.08 7.81 1.60
N TRP A 52 -4.65 6.77 0.99
CA TRP A 52 -4.42 6.46 -0.43
C TRP A 52 -5.07 7.47 -1.37
N GLY A 53 -6.31 7.86 -1.05
CA GLY A 53 -7.07 8.87 -1.76
C GLY A 53 -8.47 8.43 -2.11
N THR A 54 -9.41 9.32 -1.80
CA THR A 54 -10.84 9.18 -2.06
C THR A 54 -11.27 10.34 -2.95
N SER A 55 -12.09 10.06 -3.96
CA SER A 55 -12.69 11.09 -4.80
C SER A 55 -13.78 11.83 -4.02
N THR A 56 -13.82 13.14 -4.20
CA THR A 56 -14.93 13.99 -3.77
C THR A 56 -15.85 14.27 -4.96
N ASP A 57 -17.09 14.68 -4.69
CA ASP A 57 -18.07 15.02 -5.74
C ASP A 57 -17.60 16.15 -6.67
N SER A 58 -16.65 16.97 -6.19
CA SER A 58 -16.04 18.06 -6.95
C SER A 58 -14.97 17.61 -7.96
N GLY A 59 -14.69 16.31 -8.08
CA GLY A 59 -13.62 15.78 -8.93
C GLY A 59 -12.22 15.89 -8.32
N ASN A 60 -12.12 16.43 -7.10
CA ASN A 60 -10.90 16.49 -6.31
C ASN A 60 -10.66 15.19 -5.56
N TRP A 61 -9.39 14.85 -5.35
CA TRP A 61 -8.97 13.68 -4.59
C TRP A 61 -8.24 14.06 -3.31
N THR A 62 -8.37 13.22 -2.30
CA THR A 62 -7.54 13.24 -1.08
C THR A 62 -6.35 12.30 -1.22
N GLY A 63 -5.55 12.11 -0.17
CA GLY A 63 -4.53 11.07 -0.13
C GLY A 63 -3.33 11.28 -1.05
N VAL A 64 -2.68 10.17 -1.37
CA VAL A 64 -1.63 10.10 -2.41
C VAL A 64 -2.16 10.61 -3.74
N VAL A 65 -3.37 10.20 -4.16
CA VAL A 65 -3.95 10.64 -5.44
C VAL A 65 -4.11 12.17 -5.49
N GLY A 66 -4.66 12.77 -4.44
CA GLY A 66 -4.77 14.22 -4.31
C GLY A 66 -3.42 14.92 -4.28
N THR A 67 -2.45 14.34 -3.56
CA THR A 67 -1.08 14.88 -3.49
C THR A 67 -0.47 14.98 -4.89
N LEU A 68 -0.69 13.98 -5.75
CA LEU A 68 -0.27 14.01 -7.16
C LEU A 68 -1.11 14.98 -8.00
N GLN A 69 -2.44 14.96 -7.85
CA GLN A 69 -3.36 15.84 -8.58
C GLN A 69 -3.02 17.32 -8.37
N TYR A 70 -2.66 17.70 -7.15
CA TYR A 70 -2.27 19.07 -6.78
C TYR A 70 -0.78 19.36 -6.94
N GLN A 71 -0.02 18.48 -7.61
CA GLN A 71 1.41 18.65 -7.88
C GLN A 71 2.26 18.89 -6.62
N LYS A 72 1.86 18.30 -5.50
CA LYS A 72 2.58 18.37 -4.22
C LYS A 72 3.65 17.27 -4.07
N ALA A 73 3.68 16.32 -5.01
CA ALA A 73 4.70 15.31 -5.18
C ALA A 73 4.87 15.02 -6.68
N ASP A 74 6.08 14.66 -7.10
CA ASP A 74 6.40 14.41 -8.51
C ASP A 74 5.92 13.03 -8.99
N PHE A 75 6.00 12.01 -8.13
CA PHE A 75 5.48 10.67 -8.39
C PHE A 75 5.29 9.88 -7.08
N SER A 76 4.56 8.76 -7.17
CA SER A 76 4.45 7.77 -6.10
C SER A 76 5.08 6.44 -6.52
N MET A 77 5.77 5.77 -5.61
CA MET A 77 6.27 4.40 -5.84
C MET A 77 5.17 3.35 -5.72
N MET A 78 4.12 3.65 -4.95
CA MET A 78 3.05 2.71 -4.62
C MET A 78 1.69 3.36 -4.82
N LEU A 79 0.88 2.78 -5.70
CA LEU A 79 -0.53 3.10 -5.86
C LEU A 79 -1.24 2.00 -6.66
N SER A 80 -2.35 1.47 -6.14
CA SER A 80 -3.15 0.49 -6.88
C SER A 80 -3.74 1.10 -8.14
N TYR A 81 -3.64 0.37 -9.25
CA TYR A 81 -4.29 0.72 -10.51
C TYR A 81 -5.82 0.70 -10.34
N MET A 82 -6.48 1.81 -10.64
CA MET A 82 -7.93 1.92 -10.65
C MET A 82 -8.36 2.82 -11.82
N PRO A 83 -9.31 2.37 -12.67
CA PRO A 83 -9.80 3.19 -13.79
C PRO A 83 -10.34 4.55 -13.37
N THR A 84 -10.96 4.63 -12.20
CA THR A 84 -11.51 5.87 -11.62
C THR A 84 -10.44 6.93 -11.35
N ARG A 85 -9.17 6.55 -11.20
CA ARG A 85 -8.05 7.47 -10.93
C ARG A 85 -7.38 7.98 -12.22
N LEU A 86 -7.60 7.34 -13.37
CA LEU A 86 -6.96 7.69 -14.65
C LEU A 86 -7.18 9.15 -15.13
N PRO A 87 -8.30 9.83 -14.81
CA PRO A 87 -8.46 11.23 -15.19
C PRO A 87 -7.48 12.19 -14.52
N VAL A 88 -6.86 11.81 -13.38
CA VAL A 88 -6.03 12.69 -12.56
C VAL A 88 -4.61 12.20 -12.34
N VAL A 89 -4.36 10.89 -12.52
CA VAL A 89 -3.02 10.30 -12.40
C VAL A 89 -2.72 9.36 -13.55
N GLN A 90 -1.46 9.38 -14.00
CA GLN A 90 -0.94 8.45 -14.99
C GLN A 90 -0.11 7.37 -14.30
N TYR A 91 -0.20 6.14 -14.80
CA TYR A 91 0.56 5.01 -14.30
C TYR A 91 1.65 4.63 -15.29
N SER A 92 2.77 4.14 -14.76
CA SER A 92 3.77 3.42 -15.54
C SER A 92 3.31 1.97 -15.76
N ARG A 93 4.25 1.04 -15.97
CA ARG A 93 3.92 -0.39 -16.04
C ARG A 93 3.68 -0.96 -14.65
N ILE A 94 2.65 -1.79 -14.53
CA ILE A 94 2.37 -2.56 -13.31
C ILE A 94 3.53 -3.51 -13.06
N TYR A 95 4.22 -3.36 -11.92
CA TYR A 95 5.36 -4.20 -11.54
C TYR A 95 5.00 -5.26 -10.50
N ALA A 96 3.88 -5.11 -9.80
CA ALA A 96 3.38 -6.06 -8.80
C ALA A 96 1.87 -6.24 -8.92
N SER A 97 1.39 -7.46 -8.71
CA SER A 97 -0.03 -7.80 -8.69
C SER A 97 -0.36 -8.41 -7.33
N GLU A 98 -1.31 -7.79 -6.62
CA GLU A 98 -1.82 -8.27 -5.34
C GLU A 98 -3.23 -8.84 -5.58
N PRO A 99 -3.45 -10.16 -5.38
CA PRO A 99 -4.78 -10.74 -5.54
C PRO A 99 -5.68 -10.37 -4.37
N LEU A 100 -6.97 -10.14 -4.66
CA LEU A 100 -7.99 -10.06 -3.62
C LEU A 100 -8.25 -11.46 -3.07
N VAL A 101 -7.84 -11.72 -1.82
CA VAL A 101 -8.01 -13.00 -1.14
C VAL A 101 -8.74 -12.83 0.19
N MET A 102 -9.52 -13.84 0.57
CA MET A 102 -10.11 -13.91 1.90
C MET A 102 -9.14 -14.63 2.84
N VAL A 103 -8.70 -13.92 3.89
CA VAL A 103 -7.87 -14.50 4.93
C VAL A 103 -8.76 -14.84 6.13
N THR A 104 -8.74 -16.11 6.54
CA THR A 104 -9.49 -16.58 7.72
C THR A 104 -8.54 -17.21 8.73
N SER A 105 -8.96 -17.28 9.99
CA SER A 105 -8.18 -17.96 11.01
C SER A 105 -8.09 -19.45 10.69
N LYS A 106 -6.89 -20.03 10.89
CA LYS A 106 -6.71 -21.48 10.79
C LYS A 106 -7.71 -22.19 11.72
N PRO A 107 -8.46 -23.19 11.23
CA PRO A 107 -9.39 -23.92 12.08
C PRO A 107 -8.63 -24.57 13.24
N ARG A 108 -9.21 -24.46 14.45
CA ARG A 108 -8.66 -25.15 15.61
C ARG A 108 -8.91 -26.65 15.46
N PRO A 109 -7.97 -27.52 15.85
CA PRO A 109 -8.23 -28.95 15.91
C PRO A 109 -9.46 -29.22 16.77
N LEU A 110 -10.36 -30.08 16.29
CA LEU A 110 -11.49 -30.53 17.09
C LEU A 110 -10.97 -31.33 18.30
N SER A 111 -11.67 -31.23 19.43
CA SER A 111 -11.37 -32.08 20.59
C SER A 111 -11.35 -33.56 20.18
N GLN A 112 -10.29 -34.26 20.59
CA GLN A 112 -10.12 -35.69 20.32
C GLN A 112 -10.82 -36.58 21.35
N SER A 113 -11.33 -36.00 22.44
CA SER A 113 -11.97 -36.76 23.55
C SER A 113 -13.16 -37.61 23.10
N PHE A 114 -13.84 -37.21 22.03
CA PHE A 114 -14.99 -37.93 21.46
C PHE A 114 -14.72 -38.48 20.05
N ALA A 115 -13.46 -38.60 19.65
CA ALA A 115 -13.10 -39.04 18.30
C ALA A 115 -13.67 -40.43 17.95
N LEU A 116 -13.71 -41.35 18.92
CA LEU A 116 -14.21 -42.73 18.74
C LEU A 116 -15.74 -42.82 18.58
N VAL A 117 -16.49 -41.96 19.27
CA VAL A 117 -17.98 -42.00 19.25
C VAL A 117 -18.59 -41.08 18.20
N ARG A 118 -17.83 -40.09 17.70
CA ARG A 118 -18.27 -39.13 16.68
C ARG A 118 -18.85 -39.76 15.39
N PRO A 119 -18.37 -40.92 14.88
CA PRO A 119 -18.98 -41.56 13.72
C PRO A 119 -20.38 -42.16 13.98
N PHE A 120 -20.71 -42.43 15.25
CA PHE A 120 -21.97 -43.09 15.64
C PHE A 120 -23.03 -42.13 16.18
N SER A 121 -22.68 -40.85 16.40
CA SER A 121 -23.60 -39.81 16.88
C SER A 121 -24.52 -39.24 15.78
N GLY A 122 -24.84 -40.00 14.74
CA GLY A 122 -25.58 -39.51 13.57
C GLY A 122 -27.07 -39.25 13.83
N ARG A 123 -27.44 -37.99 14.08
CA ARG A 123 -28.15 -37.06 13.18
C ARG A 123 -28.50 -35.79 13.97
#